data_AF-A0A383BWY5-F1
#
_entry.id   AF-A0A383BWY5-F1
#
_cell.length_a   1.000
_cell.length_b   1.000
_cell.length_c   1.000
_cell.angle_alpha   90.00
_cell.angle_beta   90.00
_cell.angle_gamma   90.00
#
_symmetry.space_group_name_H-M   'P 1'
#
loop_
_entity.id
_entity.type
_entity.pdbx_description
1 polymer ?
#
loop_
_entity_poly.entity_id
_entity_poly.type
_entity_poly.pdbx_seq_one_letter_code
_entity_poly.pdbx_strand_id
1 'polypeptide(L)'
;MIDPKILRNELGRAALNLKRRGFDLDKGYFQKLESERARLQVQVERERQARNERSKAIGQAKGKGEDIRPLKEKSEAAAEKLANSEVALAQLQEQLSEFMAGLPNLLHDSVPE
;
A
#
# COMPACT_ATOMS: atom_id res chain seq x y z
N MET A 1 7.25 -18.00 -4.43
CA MET A 1 6.11 -17.05 -4.45
C MET A 1 6.11 -16.39 -5.81
N ILE A 2 4.94 -16.25 -6.44
CA ILE A 2 4.80 -15.53 -7.71
C ILE A 2 5.27 -14.08 -7.52
N ASP A 3 6.01 -13.52 -8.47
CA ASP A 3 6.37 -12.09 -8.43
C ASP A 3 5.08 -11.24 -8.44
N PRO A 4 4.84 -10.36 -7.44
CA PRO A 4 3.68 -9.48 -7.40
C PRO A 4 3.49 -8.66 -8.68
N LYS A 5 4.58 -8.33 -9.39
CA LYS A 5 4.51 -7.61 -10.67
C LYS A 5 3.75 -8.40 -11.73
N ILE A 6 3.88 -9.72 -11.76
CA ILE A 6 3.16 -10.57 -12.72
C ILE A 6 1.65 -10.47 -12.44
N LEU A 7 1.24 -10.54 -11.16
CA LEU A 7 -0.17 -10.43 -10.81
C LEU A 7 -0.74 -9.02 -11.06
N ARG A 8 0.06 -7.96 -10.91
CA ARG A 8 -0.37 -6.59 -11.20
C ARG A 8 -0.49 -6.29 -12.69
N ASN A 9 0.43 -6.81 -13.49
CA ASN A 9 0.52 -6.47 -14.93
C ASN A 9 -0.20 -7.48 -15.82
N GLU A 10 -0.24 -8.76 -15.41
CA GLU A 10 -0.68 -9.89 -16.23
C GLU A 10 -1.68 -10.80 -15.49
N LEU A 11 -2.54 -10.21 -14.63
CA LEU A 11 -3.48 -10.95 -13.77
C LEU A 11 -4.29 -12.02 -14.53
N GLY A 12 -4.79 -11.67 -15.72
CA GLY A 12 -5.56 -12.59 -16.56
C GLY A 12 -4.76 -13.80 -17.00
N ARG A 13 -3.51 -13.60 -17.44
CA ARG A 13 -2.60 -14.68 -17.85
C ARG A 13 -2.21 -15.56 -16.67
N ALA A 14 -1.90 -14.94 -15.52
CA ALA A 14 -1.59 -15.67 -14.29
C ALA A 14 -2.78 -16.53 -13.84
N ALA A 15 -4.00 -16.00 -13.86
CA ALA A 15 -5.21 -16.75 -13.53
C ALA A 15 -5.45 -17.95 -14.45
N LEU A 16 -5.26 -17.78 -15.78
CA LEU A 16 -5.37 -18.88 -16.74
C LEU A 16 -4.33 -19.97 -16.49
N ASN A 17 -3.08 -19.59 -16.21
CA ASN A 17 -2.01 -20.53 -15.90
C ASN A 17 -2.28 -21.30 -14.59
N LEU A 18 -2.75 -20.61 -13.54
CA LEU A 18 -3.15 -21.24 -12.28
C LEU A 18 -4.33 -22.19 -12.47
N LYS A 19 -5.30 -21.84 -13.34
CA LYS A 19 -6.45 -22.68 -13.65
C LYS A 19 -6.07 -24.00 -14.31
N ARG A 20 -5.00 -24.03 -15.13
CA ARG A 20 -4.44 -25.28 -15.68
C ARG A 20 -3.96 -26.24 -14.57
N ARG A 21 -3.61 -25.71 -13.40
CA ARG A 21 -3.23 -26.47 -12.21
C ARG A 21 -4.41 -26.81 -11.29
N GLY A 22 -5.64 -26.52 -11.72
CA GLY A 22 -6.86 -26.69 -10.92
C GLY A 22 -7.05 -25.62 -9.83
N PHE A 23 -6.28 -24.52 -9.87
CA PHE A 23 -6.40 -23.43 -8.91
C PHE A 23 -7.21 -22.28 -9.52
N ASP A 24 -8.33 -21.91 -8.90
CA ASP A 24 -9.12 -20.75 -9.32
C ASP A 24 -8.69 -19.50 -8.56
N LEU A 25 -8.07 -18.56 -9.26
CA LEU A 25 -7.62 -17.31 -8.66
C LEU A 25 -8.80 -16.34 -8.51
N ASP A 26 -9.09 -15.92 -7.28
CA ASP A 26 -10.02 -14.82 -7.03
C ASP A 26 -9.40 -13.47 -7.46
N LYS A 27 -9.56 -13.18 -8.76
CA LYS A 27 -9.10 -11.94 -9.38
C LYS A 27 -9.75 -10.71 -8.76
N GLY A 28 -11.03 -10.81 -8.39
CA GLY A 28 -11.79 -9.68 -7.84
C GLY A 28 -11.25 -9.28 -6.47
N TYR A 29 -11.01 -10.28 -5.62
CA TYR A 29 -10.40 -10.06 -4.32
C TYR A 29 -8.98 -9.48 -4.42
N PHE A 30 -8.13 -10.05 -5.27
CA PHE A 30 -6.77 -9.52 -5.50
C PHE A 30 -6.80 -8.07 -6.00
N GLN A 31 -7.63 -7.76 -6.99
CA GLN A 31 -7.78 -6.40 -7.52
C GLN A 31 -8.25 -5.41 -6.47
N LYS A 32 -9.20 -5.82 -5.62
CA LYS A 32 -9.68 -4.99 -4.52
C LYS A 32 -8.53 -4.64 -3.56
N LEU A 33 -7.80 -5.65 -3.06
CA LEU A 33 -6.68 -5.45 -2.15
C LEU A 33 -5.59 -4.56 -2.76
N GLU A 34 -5.18 -4.81 -4.01
CA GLU A 34 -4.15 -4.01 -4.67
C GLU A 34 -4.60 -2.56 -4.93
N SER A 35 -5.88 -2.34 -5.30
CA SER A 35 -6.42 -1.00 -5.50
C SER A 35 -6.43 -0.19 -4.20
N GLU A 36 -6.80 -0.84 -3.09
CA GLU A 36 -6.83 -0.22 -1.77
C GLU A 36 -5.41 0.07 -1.28
N ARG A 37 -4.46 -0.85 -1.52
CA ARG A 37 -3.05 -0.68 -1.18
C ARG A 37 -2.45 0.50 -1.93
N ALA A 38 -2.72 0.62 -3.23
CA ALA A 38 -2.25 1.74 -4.04
C ALA A 38 -2.83 3.08 -3.54
N ARG A 39 -4.14 3.12 -3.26
CA ARG A 39 -4.81 4.31 -2.72
C ARG A 39 -4.19 4.74 -1.39
N LEU A 40 -4.02 3.80 -0.47
CA LEU A 40 -3.52 4.06 0.87
C LEU A 40 -2.04 4.45 0.87
N GLN A 41 -1.23 3.86 -0.02
CA GLN A 41 0.15 4.28 -0.22
C GLN A 41 0.26 5.73 -0.67
N VAL A 42 -0.56 6.16 -1.64
CA VAL A 42 -0.61 7.56 -2.09
C VAL A 42 -1.05 8.49 -0.95
N GLN A 43 -2.00 8.04 -0.11
CA GLN A 43 -2.45 8.82 1.04
C GLN A 43 -1.34 9.00 2.08
N VAL A 44 -0.62 7.93 2.44
CA VAL A 44 0.52 7.98 3.37
C VAL A 44 1.56 8.97 2.88
N GLU A 45 1.94 8.92 1.59
CA GLU A 45 2.95 9.83 1.05
C GLU A 45 2.49 11.30 1.06
N ARG A 46 1.20 11.56 0.77
CA ARG A 46 0.62 12.91 0.90
C ARG A 46 0.64 13.40 2.35
N GLU A 47 0.33 12.53 3.31
CA GLU A 47 0.32 12.87 4.74
C GLU A 47 1.74 13.11 5.28
N ARG A 48 2.73 12.31 4.84
CA ARG A 48 4.15 12.52 5.11
C ARG A 48 4.63 13.87 4.61
N GLN A 49 4.30 14.21 3.36
CA GLN A 49 4.64 15.50 2.79
C GLN A 49 4.03 16.65 3.59
N ALA A 50 2.73 16.59 3.87
CA ALA A 50 2.02 17.62 4.62
C ALA A 50 2.58 17.79 6.05
N ARG A 51 2.97 16.70 6.72
CA ARG A 51 3.63 16.75 8.03
C ARG A 51 4.99 17.46 7.95
N ASN A 52 5.81 17.13 6.95
CA ASN A 52 7.11 17.76 6.75
C ASN A 52 7.00 19.26 6.46
N GLU A 53 6.01 19.67 5.66
CA GLU A 53 5.72 21.08 5.39
C GLU A 53 5.32 21.83 6.68
N ARG A 54 4.46 21.24 7.51
CA ARG A 54 4.07 21.79 8.81
C ARG A 54 5.25 21.92 9.77
N SER A 55 6.13 20.92 9.85
CA SER A 55 7.33 20.98 10.69
C SER A 55 8.26 22.12 10.27
N LYS A 56 8.42 22.36 8.95
CA LYS A 56 9.17 23.51 8.44
C LYS A 56 8.53 24.84 8.81
N ALA A 57 7.20 24.96 8.67
CA ALA A 57 6.47 26.17 9.03
C ALA A 57 6.59 26.50 10.53
N ILE A 58 6.53 25.50 11.41
CA ILE A 58 6.75 25.68 12.87
C ILE A 58 8.16 26.21 13.14
N GLY A 59 9.19 25.65 12.49
CA GLY A 59 10.56 26.12 12.64
C GLY A 59 10.74 27.58 12.22
N GLN A 60 10.11 27.97 11.11
CA GLN A 60 10.12 29.36 10.63
C GLN A 60 9.40 30.32 11.59
N ALA A 61 8.19 29.97 12.04
CA ALA A 61 7.41 30.77 12.98
C ALA A 61 8.15 30.94 14.32
N LYS A 62 8.77 29.86 14.83
CA LYS A 62 9.62 29.90 16.03
C LYS A 62 10.81 30.85 15.86
N GLY A 63 11.46 30.84 14.69
CA GLY A 63 12.56 31.76 14.37
C GLY A 63 12.13 33.23 14.28
N LYS A 64 10.87 33.49 13.94
CA LYS A 64 10.27 34.83 13.90
C LYS A 64 9.68 35.30 15.23
N GLY A 65 9.67 34.45 16.27
CA GLY A 65 9.04 34.75 17.55
C GLY A 65 7.50 34.74 17.53
N GLU A 66 6.90 34.09 16.52
CA GLU A 66 5.44 33.97 16.38
C GLU A 66 4.87 32.89 17.34
N ASP A 67 3.57 32.94 17.62
CA ASP A 67 2.89 31.91 18.41
C ASP A 67 2.75 30.61 17.62
N ILE A 68 3.47 29.58 18.07
CA ILE A 68 3.48 28.25 17.43
C ILE A 68 2.46 27.28 18.03
N ARG A 69 1.75 27.63 19.11
CA ARG A 69 0.77 26.75 19.75
C ARG A 69 -0.27 26.17 18.76
N PRO A 70 -0.97 26.98 17.94
CA PRO A 70 -1.96 26.44 16.99
C PRO A 70 -1.32 25.60 15.86
N LEU A 71 -0.05 25.84 15.54
CA LEU A 71 0.68 25.05 14.54
C LEU A 71 1.11 23.69 15.10
N LYS A 72 1.49 23.63 16.38
CA LYS A 72 1.85 22.39 17.08
C LYS A 72 0.66 21.46 17.19
N GLU A 73 -0.50 21.94 17.64
CA GLU A 73 -1.72 21.12 17.78
C GLU A 73 -2.10 20.47 16.44
N LYS A 74 -2.08 21.25 15.34
CA LYS A 74 -2.33 20.72 13.99
C LYS A 74 -1.27 19.72 13.52
N SER A 75 -0.02 19.88 13.96
CA SER A 75 1.06 18.96 13.64
C SER A 75 0.96 17.65 14.41
N GLU A 76 0.49 17.67 15.65
CA GLU A 76 0.25 16.48 16.46
C GLU A 76 -0.89 15.64 15.87
N ALA A 77 -2.03 16.27 15.55
CA ALA A 77 -3.13 15.59 14.88
C ALA A 77 -2.73 15.00 13.52
N ALA A 78 -1.85 15.68 12.78
CA ALA A 78 -1.31 15.16 11.53
C ALA A 78 -0.37 13.95 11.72
N ALA A 79 0.40 13.93 12.81
CA ALA A 79 1.29 12.83 13.13
C ALA A 79 0.49 11.57 13.51
N GLU A 80 -0.57 11.72 14.31
CA GLU A 80 -1.48 10.63 14.66
C GLU A 80 -2.18 10.07 13.42
N LYS A 81 -2.70 10.95 12.55
CA LYS A 81 -3.33 10.53 11.29
C LYS A 81 -2.37 9.73 10.41
N LEU A 82 -1.14 10.20 10.25
CA LEU A 82 -0.12 9.52 9.47
C LEU A 82 0.19 8.13 10.05
N ALA A 83 0.37 8.02 11.37
CA ALA A 83 0.64 6.76 12.04
C ALA A 83 -0.49 5.74 11.79
N ASN A 84 -1.75 6.18 11.87
CA ASN A 84 -2.90 5.33 11.59
C ASN A 84 -2.94 4.85 10.12
N SER A 85 -2.66 5.74 9.16
CA SER A 85 -2.57 5.39 7.74
C SER A 85 -1.43 4.40 7.45
N GLU A 86 -0.28 4.55 8.13
CA GLU A 86 0.86 3.65 8.02
C GLU A 86 0.56 2.25 8.56
N VAL A 87 -0.12 2.15 9.71
CA VAL A 87 -0.58 0.88 10.27
C VAL A 87 -1.57 0.20 9.32
N ALA A 88 -2.56 0.93 8.80
CA ALA A 88 -3.52 0.38 7.85
C ALA A 88 -2.82 -0.12 6.57
N LEU A 89 -1.79 0.59 6.09
CA LEU A 89 -1.04 0.17 4.92
C LEU A 89 -0.25 -1.12 5.19
N ALA A 90 0.38 -1.23 6.37
CA ALA A 90 1.12 -2.41 6.77
C ALA A 90 0.20 -3.64 6.87
N GLN A 91 -0.96 -3.50 7.50
CA GLN A 91 -1.97 -4.56 7.60
C GLN A 91 -2.45 -5.03 6.22
N LEU A 92 -2.69 -4.10 5.30
CA LEU A 92 -3.12 -4.44 3.95
C LEU A 92 -2.00 -5.11 3.13
N GLN A 93 -0.75 -4.73 3.34
CA GLN A 93 0.41 -5.41 2.76
C GLN A 93 0.56 -6.83 3.29
N GLU A 94 0.30 -7.05 4.59
CA GLU A 94 0.30 -8.37 5.21
C GLU A 94 -0.81 -9.26 4.61
N GLN A 95 -2.04 -8.74 4.50
CA GLN A 95 -3.15 -9.45 3.84
C GLN A 95 -2.83 -9.84 2.38
N LEU A 96 -2.18 -8.94 1.63
CA LEU A 96 -1.71 -9.26 0.28
C LEU A 96 -0.62 -10.34 0.28
N SER A 97 0.31 -10.27 1.23
CA SER A 97 1.37 -11.26 1.37
C SER A 97 0.81 -12.64 1.71
N GLU A 98 -0.15 -12.72 2.62
CA GLU A 98 -0.84 -13.96 2.98
C GLU A 98 -1.62 -14.54 1.80
N PHE A 99 -2.37 -13.70 1.08
CA PHE A 99 -3.07 -14.10 -0.13
C PHE A 99 -2.10 -14.69 -1.17
N MET A 100 -0.97 -14.02 -1.39
CA MET A 100 0.05 -14.47 -2.33
C MET A 100 0.81 -15.71 -1.89
N ALA A 101 1.00 -15.92 -0.58
CA ALA A 101 1.63 -17.11 -0.03
C ALA A 101 0.79 -18.37 -0.27
N GLY A 102 -0.54 -18.22 -0.37
CA GLY A 102 -1.46 -19.30 -0.73
C GLY A 102 -1.48 -19.69 -2.21
N LEU A 103 -0.82 -18.92 -3.10
CA LEU A 103 -0.83 -19.19 -4.53
C LEU A 103 0.21 -20.25 -4.91
N PRO A 104 -0.15 -21.28 -5.70
CA PRO A 104 0.83 -22.20 -6.24
C PRO A 104 1.70 -21.50 -7.28
N ASN A 105 2.87 -22.06 -7.60
CA ASN A 105 3.73 -21.52 -8.65
C ASN A 105 3.07 -21.66 -10.04
N LEU A 106 3.42 -20.73 -10.92
CA LEU A 106 3.04 -20.79 -12.33
C LEU A 106 3.72 -21.99 -13.02
N LEU A 107 2.96 -22.64 -13.90
CA LEU A 107 3.48 -23.67 -14.79
C LEU A 107 4.41 -23.03 -15.83
N HIS A 108 5.51 -23.73 -16.11
CA HIS A 108 6.40 -23.39 -17.21
C HIS A 108 5.73 -23.66 -18.56
N ASP A 109 6.12 -22.92 -19.61
CA ASP A 109 5.54 -23.04 -20.95
C ASP A 109 5.73 -24.44 -21.57
N SER A 110 6.73 -25.19 -21.10
CA SER A 110 7.00 -26.57 -21.54
C SER A 110 6.10 -27.63 -20.89
N VAL A 111 5.26 -27.26 -19.90
CA VAL A 111 4.32 -28.21 -19.29
C VAL A 111 3.17 -28.46 -20.29
N PRO A 112 2.91 -29.72 -20.67
CA PRO A 112 1.80 -30.06 -21.58
C PRO A 112 0.45 -29.55 -21.07
N GLU A 113 -0.51 -29.37 -21.98
CA GLU A 113 -1.87 -28.96 -21.63
C GLU A 113 -2.59 -29.99 -20.75
#